data_AF-A0A1V5NCQ6-F1
#
_entry.id   AF-A0A1V5NCQ6-F1
#
_cell.length_a   1.000
_cell.length_b   1.000
_cell.length_c   1.000
_cell.angle_alpha   90.00
_cell.angle_beta   90.00
_cell.angle_gamma   90.00
#
_symmetry.space_group_name_H-M   'P 1'
#
loop_
_entity.id
_entity.type
_entity.pdbx_description
1 polymer ?
#
loop_
_entity_poly.entity_id
_entity_poly.type
_entity_poly.pdbx_seq_one_letter_code
_entity_poly.pdbx_strand_id
1 'polypeptide(L)'
;MVEENIIKSPAGNKLWIRLLCAFVILASGIAIGAGGTILLVKHRVIWISKAHMDANSLTKLIAEKYDLDSQQTGLVRELINDAFVRKNLNDEAESARREMYAQKMITDMNSILTPQQFQRWSKDFQEMRERYKKRNKR
;
A
#
# COMPACT_ATOMS: atom_id res chain seq x y z
N MET A 1 42.41 -1.34 -67.65
CA MET A 1 42.64 -1.84 -66.28
C MET A 1 41.79 -1.00 -65.34
N VAL A 2 40.61 -1.48 -64.97
CA VAL A 2 39.79 -0.92 -63.89
C VAL A 2 39.22 -2.12 -63.14
N GLU A 3 39.60 -2.23 -61.88
CA GLU A 3 39.33 -3.35 -60.98
C GLU A 3 37.84 -3.51 -60.69
N GLU A 4 37.34 -4.74 -60.81
CA GLU A 4 36.09 -5.20 -60.21
C GLU A 4 36.21 -5.14 -58.69
N ASN A 5 35.54 -4.18 -58.05
CA ASN A 5 35.29 -4.23 -56.61
C ASN A 5 33.90 -4.83 -56.35
N ILE A 6 33.87 -6.16 -56.25
CA ILE A 6 32.71 -6.92 -55.76
C ILE A 6 32.57 -6.67 -54.26
N ILE A 7 31.64 -5.80 -53.89
CA ILE A 7 31.20 -5.64 -52.50
C ILE A 7 30.36 -6.85 -52.13
N LYS A 8 30.98 -7.84 -51.48
CA LYS A 8 30.29 -8.95 -50.81
C LYS A 8 29.42 -8.39 -49.67
N SER A 9 28.10 -8.41 -49.87
CA SER A 9 27.12 -8.16 -48.81
C SER A 9 27.04 -9.39 -47.90
N PRO A 10 27.29 -9.29 -46.57
CA PRO A 10 27.21 -10.46 -45.71
C PRO A 10 25.75 -10.73 -45.33
N ALA A 11 25.24 -11.88 -45.73
CA ALA A 11 23.90 -12.38 -45.41
C ALA A 11 23.70 -12.77 -43.91
N GLY A 12 24.48 -12.18 -42.98
CA GLY A 12 24.48 -12.50 -41.55
C GLY A 12 23.65 -11.58 -40.64
N ASN A 13 23.23 -10.40 -41.14
CA ASN A 13 22.62 -9.37 -40.29
C ASN A 13 21.14 -9.64 -39.93
N LYS A 14 20.43 -10.40 -40.76
CA LYS A 14 18.99 -10.66 -40.55
C LYS A 14 18.73 -11.59 -39.35
N LEU A 15 19.64 -12.52 -39.05
CA LEU A 15 19.49 -13.45 -37.92
C LEU A 15 19.74 -12.75 -36.58
N TRP A 16 20.74 -11.88 -36.52
CA TRP A 16 21.06 -11.06 -35.35
C TRP A 16 19.94 -10.08 -35.01
N ILE A 17 19.36 -9.42 -36.01
CA ILE A 17 18.22 -8.52 -35.80
C ILE A 17 16.99 -9.27 -35.27
N ARG A 18 16.74 -10.50 -35.77
CA ARG A 18 15.65 -11.36 -35.27
C ARG A 18 15.87 -11.79 -33.82
N LEU A 19 17.09 -12.17 -33.45
CA LEU A 19 17.44 -12.53 -32.08
C LEU A 19 17.27 -11.35 -31.12
N LEU A 20 17.72 -10.16 -31.53
CA LEU A 20 17.62 -8.94 -30.72
C LEU A 20 16.15 -8.55 -30.51
N CYS A 21 15.32 -8.64 -31.56
CA CYS A 21 13.89 -8.38 -31.46
C CYS A 21 13.17 -9.40 -30.54
N ALA A 22 13.48 -10.69 -30.67
CA ALA A 22 12.92 -11.73 -29.80
C ALA A 22 13.34 -11.53 -28.33
N PHE A 23 14.60 -11.15 -28.09
CA PHE A 23 15.10 -10.87 -26.74
C PHE A 23 14.40 -9.67 -26.10
N VAL A 24 14.18 -8.60 -26.85
CA VAL A 24 13.47 -7.40 -26.35
C VAL A 24 12.02 -7.73 -25.97
N ILE A 25 11.32 -8.52 -26.78
CA ILE A 25 9.94 -8.96 -26.49
C ILE A 25 9.92 -9.85 -25.24
N LEU A 26 10.87 -10.80 -25.13
CA LEU A 26 10.98 -11.69 -23.97
C LEU A 26 11.28 -10.90 -22.68
N ALA A 27 12.25 -9.99 -22.72
CA ALA A 27 12.61 -9.14 -21.59
C ALA A 27 11.43 -8.25 -21.14
N SER A 28 10.68 -7.72 -22.10
CA SER A 28 9.47 -6.92 -21.82
C SER A 28 8.37 -7.76 -21.16
N GLY A 29 8.13 -8.99 -21.65
CA GLY A 29 7.18 -9.92 -21.06
C GLY A 29 7.54 -10.29 -19.62
N ILE A 30 8.82 -10.57 -19.34
CA ILE A 30 9.32 -10.85 -17.99
C ILE A 30 9.16 -9.61 -17.10
N ALA A 31 9.50 -8.41 -17.57
CA ALA A 31 9.34 -7.18 -16.80
C ALA A 31 7.87 -6.91 -16.43
N ILE A 32 6.93 -7.12 -17.36
CA ILE A 32 5.49 -6.97 -17.11
C ILE A 32 4.99 -8.03 -16.13
N GLY A 33 5.38 -9.30 -16.32
CA GLY A 33 4.98 -10.41 -15.43
C GLY A 33 5.55 -10.27 -14.01
N ALA A 34 6.84 -9.93 -13.89
CA ALA A 34 7.49 -9.70 -12.61
C ALA A 34 6.93 -8.45 -11.91
N GLY A 35 6.71 -7.36 -12.66
CA GLY A 35 6.11 -6.13 -12.15
C GLY A 35 4.71 -6.36 -11.57
N GLY A 36 3.85 -7.10 -12.27
CA GLY A 36 2.51 -7.45 -11.78
C GLY A 36 2.55 -8.34 -10.53
N THR A 37 3.45 -9.33 -10.51
CA THR A 37 3.59 -10.24 -9.36
C THR A 37 4.11 -9.52 -8.12
N ILE A 38 5.10 -8.63 -8.25
CA ILE A 38 5.64 -7.82 -7.15
C ILE A 38 4.58 -6.90 -6.56
N LEU A 39 3.71 -6.32 -7.38
CA LEU A 39 2.65 -5.40 -6.92
C LEU A 39 1.58 -6.15 -6.10
N LEU A 40 1.22 -7.37 -6.52
CA LEU A 40 0.31 -8.24 -5.77
C LEU A 40 0.93 -8.78 -4.48
N VAL A 41 2.22 -9.16 -4.51
CA VAL A 41 2.95 -9.58 -3.31
C VAL A 41 3.09 -8.43 -2.31
N LYS A 42 3.39 -7.21 -2.77
CA LYS A 42 3.47 -6.03 -1.91
C LYS A 42 2.12 -5.73 -1.23
N HIS A 43 1.01 -5.84 -1.96
CA HIS A 43 -0.31 -5.66 -1.37
C HIS A 43 -0.65 -6.75 -0.34
N ARG A 44 -0.27 -8.01 -0.60
CA ARG A 44 -0.51 -9.13 0.32
C ARG A 44 0.40 -9.07 1.56
N VAL A 45 1.68 -8.73 1.42
CA VAL A 45 2.64 -8.64 2.52
C VAL A 45 2.33 -7.43 3.42
N ILE A 46 1.96 -6.28 2.85
CA ILE A 46 1.53 -5.11 3.64
C ILE A 46 0.22 -5.41 4.40
N TRP A 47 -0.68 -6.21 3.82
CA TRP A 47 -1.93 -6.59 4.47
C TRP A 47 -1.74 -7.63 5.58
N ILE A 48 -0.83 -8.61 5.41
CA ILE A 48 -0.47 -9.59 6.46
C ILE A 48 0.34 -8.94 7.59
N SER A 49 1.19 -7.95 7.28
CA SER A 49 1.93 -7.19 8.30
C SER A 49 1.07 -6.21 9.10
N LYS A 50 -0.22 -6.03 8.73
CA LYS A 50 -1.20 -5.27 9.50
C LYS A 50 -1.91 -6.07 10.59
N ALA A 51 -1.56 -7.34 10.79
CA ALA A 51 -1.91 -8.04 12.02
C ALA A 51 -1.25 -7.29 13.19
N HIS A 52 -2.08 -6.76 14.10
CA HIS A 52 -1.73 -6.00 15.30
C HIS A 52 -0.41 -6.43 15.93
N MET A 53 0.70 -5.81 15.50
CA MET A 53 1.99 -6.02 16.12
C MET A 53 2.02 -5.12 17.35
N ASP A 54 1.98 -5.72 18.54
CA ASP A 54 2.12 -4.97 19.78
C ASP A 54 3.55 -4.44 19.93
N ALA A 55 3.73 -3.46 20.81
CA ALA A 55 5.02 -2.83 21.04
C ALA A 55 6.10 -3.83 21.49
N ASN A 56 5.72 -4.89 22.22
CA ASN A 56 6.64 -5.91 22.71
C ASN A 56 7.12 -6.84 21.58
N SER A 57 6.23 -7.20 20.68
CA SER A 57 6.48 -8.05 19.51
C SER A 57 7.37 -7.34 18.51
N LEU A 58 7.12 -6.05 18.29
CA LEU A 58 7.98 -5.21 17.45
C LEU A 58 9.36 -5.02 18.07
N THR A 59 9.43 -4.78 19.39
CA THR A 59 10.69 -4.68 20.13
C THR A 59 11.49 -5.98 20.02
N LYS A 60 10.84 -7.14 20.20
CA LYS A 60 11.48 -8.45 20.12
C LYS A 60 12.03 -8.70 18.71
N LEU A 61 11.26 -8.38 17.67
CA LEU A 61 11.70 -8.53 16.28
C LEU A 61 12.90 -7.65 15.96
N ILE A 62 12.95 -6.41 16.48
CA ILE A 62 14.08 -5.50 16.31
C ILE A 62 15.29 -6.02 17.11
N ALA A 63 15.08 -6.47 18.35
CA ALA A 63 16.15 -7.02 19.17
C ALA A 63 16.80 -8.25 18.53
N GLU A 64 16.01 -9.18 18.00
CA GLU A 64 16.51 -10.37 17.29
C GLU A 64 17.18 -10.03 15.96
N LYS A 65 16.66 -9.04 15.22
CA LYS A 65 17.21 -8.67 13.91
C LYS A 65 18.54 -7.94 13.99
N TYR A 66 18.76 -7.19 15.06
CA TYR A 66 19.95 -6.34 15.25
C TYR A 66 20.84 -6.82 16.40
N ASP A 67 20.58 -8.03 16.93
CA ASP A 67 21.32 -8.62 18.05
C ASP A 67 21.52 -7.65 19.22
N LEU A 68 20.45 -6.94 19.59
CA LEU A 68 20.51 -5.90 20.62
C LEU A 68 20.80 -6.51 22.00
N ASP A 69 21.65 -5.84 22.78
CA ASP A 69 21.85 -6.21 24.18
C ASP A 69 20.63 -5.85 25.06
N SER A 70 20.66 -6.26 26.33
CA SER A 70 19.54 -6.05 27.26
C SER A 70 19.25 -4.57 27.54
N GLN A 71 20.28 -3.72 27.55
CA GLN A 71 20.17 -2.29 27.79
C GLN A 71 19.58 -1.59 26.55
N GLN A 72 20.08 -1.91 25.36
CA GLN A 72 19.59 -1.42 24.08
C GLN A 72 18.14 -1.85 23.81
N THR A 73 17.82 -3.11 24.12
CA THR A 73 16.45 -3.64 24.01
C THR A 73 15.49 -2.88 24.93
N GLY A 74 15.94 -2.50 26.13
CA GLY A 74 15.19 -1.66 27.05
C GLY A 74 14.84 -0.29 26.45
N LEU A 75 15.83 0.41 25.89
CA LEU A 75 15.65 1.72 25.27
C LEU A 75 14.72 1.67 24.04
N VAL A 76 14.89 0.64 23.20
CA VAL A 76 14.04 0.43 22.02
C VAL A 76 12.60 0.14 22.44
N ARG A 77 12.39 -0.64 23.51
CA ARG A 77 11.05 -0.91 24.06
C ARG A 77 10.35 0.36 24.49
N GLU A 78 11.05 1.22 25.22
CA GLU A 78 10.50 2.48 25.73
C GLU A 78 10.12 3.41 24.58
N LEU A 79 11.01 3.58 23.60
CA LEU A 79 10.76 4.39 22.41
C LEU A 79 9.52 3.91 21.62
N ILE A 80 9.41 2.60 21.42
CA ILE A 80 8.28 2.01 20.70
C ILE A 80 6.99 2.16 21.51
N ASN A 81 7.00 1.88 22.81
CA ASN A 81 5.83 2.05 23.68
C ASN A 81 5.31 3.49 23.63
N ASP A 82 6.19 4.47 23.78
CA ASP A 82 5.85 5.89 23.73
C ASP A 82 5.25 6.29 22.37
N ALA A 83 5.78 5.75 21.27
CA ALA A 83 5.19 5.94 19.93
C ALA A 83 3.77 5.33 19.79
N PHE A 84 3.54 4.13 20.35
CA PHE A 84 2.22 3.50 20.33
C PHE A 84 1.20 4.24 21.21
N VAL A 85 1.62 4.72 22.39
CA VAL A 85 0.77 5.53 23.27
C VAL A 85 0.37 6.83 22.58
N ARG A 86 1.31 7.55 21.97
CA ARG A 86 1.01 8.75 21.17
C ARG A 86 0.04 8.47 20.03
N LYS A 87 0.21 7.36 19.34
CA LYS A 87 -0.71 6.95 18.27
C LYS A 87 -2.13 6.69 18.80
N ASN A 88 -2.27 5.96 19.91
CA ASN A 88 -3.57 5.71 20.53
C ASN A 88 -4.27 7.01 20.98
N LEU A 89 -3.52 7.94 21.58
CA LEU A 89 -4.06 9.24 21.99
C LEU A 89 -4.57 10.05 20.78
N ASN A 90 -3.83 10.03 19.66
CA ASN A 90 -4.26 10.66 18.42
C ASN A 90 -5.49 9.98 17.81
N ASP A 91 -5.60 8.66 17.92
CA ASP A 91 -6.75 7.91 17.38
C ASP A 91 -8.06 8.27 18.10
N GLU A 92 -8.00 8.54 19.41
CA GLU A 92 -9.15 9.00 20.21
C GLU A 92 -9.56 10.44 19.84
N ALA A 93 -8.60 11.37 19.76
CA ALA A 93 -8.84 12.75 19.35
C ALA A 93 -9.42 12.83 17.92
N GLU A 94 -8.88 12.04 17.00
CA GLU A 94 -9.40 11.92 15.64
C GLU A 94 -10.78 11.25 15.60
N SER A 95 -11.09 10.33 16.52
CA SER A 95 -12.44 9.74 16.61
C SER A 95 -13.50 10.76 17.01
N ALA A 96 -13.20 11.62 17.99
CA ALA A 96 -14.08 12.69 18.42
C ALA A 96 -14.28 13.72 17.29
N ARG A 97 -13.20 14.06 16.58
CA ARG A 97 -13.25 14.96 15.42
C ARG A 97 -14.11 14.40 14.28
N ARG A 98 -14.00 13.10 13.98
CA ARG A 98 -14.85 12.42 12.99
C ARG A 98 -16.33 12.46 13.38
N GLU A 99 -16.66 12.31 14.65
CA GLU A 99 -18.04 12.42 15.14
C GLU A 99 -18.59 13.84 14.94
N MET A 100 -17.80 14.87 15.30
CA MET A 100 -18.19 16.27 15.08
C MET A 100 -18.45 16.57 13.60
N TYR A 101 -17.58 16.11 12.69
CA TYR A 101 -17.78 16.28 11.26
C TYR A 101 -19.03 15.55 10.74
N ALA A 102 -19.28 14.33 11.22
CA ALA A 102 -20.48 13.58 10.86
C ALA A 102 -21.74 14.32 11.30
N GLN A 103 -21.75 14.87 12.52
CA GLN A 103 -22.88 15.65 13.03
C GLN A 103 -23.11 16.91 12.21
N LYS A 104 -22.04 17.65 11.88
CA LYS A 104 -22.13 18.83 11.02
C LYS A 104 -22.70 18.49 9.66
N MET A 105 -22.23 17.41 9.03
CA MET A 105 -22.71 16.96 7.73
C MET A 105 -24.19 16.60 7.77
N ILE A 106 -24.66 15.94 8.85
CA ILE A 106 -26.09 15.65 9.05
C ILE A 106 -26.89 16.95 9.13
N THR A 107 -26.44 17.93 9.92
CA THR A 107 -27.10 19.24 10.05
C THR A 107 -27.16 19.98 8.72
N ASP A 108 -26.03 20.07 8.00
CA ASP A 108 -25.95 20.74 6.71
C ASP A 108 -26.90 20.06 5.70
N MET A 109 -26.88 18.72 5.62
CA MET A 109 -27.72 17.96 4.69
C MET A 109 -29.22 18.07 5.02
N ASN A 110 -29.59 18.17 6.30
CA ASN A 110 -30.98 18.41 6.70
C ASN A 110 -31.48 19.79 6.25
N SER A 111 -30.58 20.78 6.12
CA SER A 111 -30.93 22.12 5.65
C SER A 111 -31.06 22.23 4.12
N ILE A 112 -30.40 21.34 3.39
CA ILE A 112 -30.34 21.34 1.91
C ILE A 112 -31.41 20.43 1.30
N LEU A 113 -31.64 19.27 1.92
CA LEU A 113 -32.54 18.26 1.38
C LEU A 113 -33.97 18.45 1.86
N THR A 114 -34.92 18.01 1.03
CA THR A 114 -36.30 17.83 1.51
C THR A 114 -36.35 16.72 2.57
N PRO A 115 -37.36 16.72 3.47
CA PRO A 115 -37.45 15.72 4.54
C PRO A 115 -37.40 14.26 4.04
N GLN A 116 -38.06 13.96 2.91
CA GLN A 116 -38.06 12.62 2.33
C GLN A 116 -36.70 12.21 1.74
N GLN A 117 -35.98 13.15 1.13
CA GLN A 117 -34.62 12.91 0.62
C GLN A 117 -33.63 12.74 1.76
N PHE A 118 -33.74 13.57 2.80
CA PHE A 118 -32.90 13.48 3.99
C PHE A 118 -33.08 12.15 4.71
N GLN A 119 -34.31 11.65 4.83
CA GLN A 119 -34.56 10.36 5.47
C GLN A 119 -33.87 9.20 4.74
N ARG A 120 -33.91 9.19 3.40
CA ARG A 120 -33.21 8.18 2.58
C ARG A 120 -31.69 8.32 2.73
N TRP A 121 -31.16 9.52 2.55
CA TRP A 121 -29.73 9.78 2.69
C TRP A 121 -29.20 9.45 4.08
N SER A 122 -29.92 9.81 5.15
CA SER A 122 -29.52 9.54 6.54
C SER A 122 -29.45 8.05 6.81
N LYS A 123 -30.35 7.25 6.24
CA LYS A 123 -30.31 5.80 6.34
C LYS A 123 -29.05 5.24 5.67
N ASP A 124 -28.78 5.65 4.43
CA ASP A 124 -27.59 5.22 3.68
C ASP A 124 -26.29 5.63 4.39
N PHE A 125 -26.27 6.84 4.95
CA PHE A 125 -25.13 7.38 5.70
C PHE A 125 -24.87 6.58 6.99
N GLN A 126 -25.92 6.24 7.75
CA GLN A 126 -25.79 5.40 8.95
C GLN A 126 -25.30 3.99 8.61
N GLU A 127 -25.84 3.35 7.57
CA GLU A 127 -25.39 2.04 7.11
C GLU A 127 -23.92 2.06 6.66
N MET A 128 -23.49 3.13 5.99
CA MET A 128 -22.08 3.33 5.66
C MET A 128 -21.21 3.43 6.92
N ARG A 129 -21.59 4.25 7.92
CA ARG A 129 -20.84 4.39 9.17
C ARG A 129 -20.70 3.07 9.92
N GLU A 130 -21.76 2.28 10.00
CA GLU A 130 -21.74 0.99 10.69
C GLU A 130 -20.87 -0.04 9.97
N ARG A 131 -20.85 -0.05 8.63
CA ARG A 131 -19.91 -0.88 7.87
C ARG A 131 -18.45 -0.52 8.13
N TYR A 132 -18.12 0.78 8.20
CA TYR A 132 -16.76 1.24 8.53
C TYR A 132 -16.35 0.87 9.96
N LYS A 133 -17.24 1.03 10.95
CA LYS A 133 -16.96 0.61 12.34
C LYS A 133 -16.70 -0.89 12.43
N LYS A 134 -17.51 -1.72 11.76
CA LYS A 134 -17.32 -3.19 11.74
C LYS A 134 -16.00 -3.59 11.07
N ARG A 135 -15.56 -2.88 10.04
CA ARG A 135 -14.28 -3.14 9.36
C ARG A 135 -13.07 -2.80 10.22
N ASN A 136 -13.14 -1.75 11.04
CA ASN A 136 -12.04 -1.36 11.92
C ASN A 136 -11.99 -2.13 13.25
N LYS A 137 -13.00 -2.97 13.55
CA LYS A 137 -13.06 -3.81 14.76
C LYS A 137 -12.59 -5.26 14.53
N ARG A 138 -12.22 -5.60 13.29
CA ARG A 138 -11.61 -6.88 12.89
C ARG A 138 -10.15 -6.65 12.53
#